data_AF-A0A2M7ND17-F1
#
_entry.id   AF-A0A2M7ND17-F1
#
_cell.length_a   1.000
_cell.length_b   1.000
_cell.length_c   1.000
_cell.angle_alpha   90.00
_cell.angle_beta   90.00
_cell.angle_gamma   90.00
#
_symmetry.space_group_name_H-M   'P 1'
#
loop_
_entity.id
_entity.type
_entity.pdbx_description
1 polymer ?
#
loop_
_entity_poly.entity_id
_entity_poly.type
_entity_poly.pdbx_seq_one_letter_code
_entity_poly.pdbx_strand_id
1 'polypeptide(L)'
;MIKKVQQITYFLWIACVVIFAGCYLCYPNSFTAENLVLFLQSFESKILLVYIILSFFRGFFLIPSTPFVVGGAMLFPSMPFTILVISMLGIVFSATSLYYFSDMLGFSSFLEEKYPNQVVTWKTRLQAKHGFYYVTAWSFFPLVPTDLICYVAGIIKMPFKYVIAGVFVGELLLDIFYVYFSATLSASVIS
;
A
#
# COMPACT_ATOMS: atom_id res chain seq x y z
N MET A 1 -2.09 -25.40 19.55
CA MET A 1 -1.40 -24.12 19.84
C MET A 1 -1.33 -23.19 18.63
N ILE A 2 -0.92 -23.66 17.45
CA ILE A 2 -0.81 -22.84 16.22
C ILE A 2 -2.12 -22.10 15.87
N LYS A 3 -3.28 -22.78 15.92
CA LYS A 3 -4.59 -22.15 15.63
C LYS A 3 -4.99 -21.03 16.60
N LYS A 4 -4.62 -21.11 17.89
CA LYS A 4 -4.92 -20.06 18.89
C LYS A 4 -4.02 -18.85 18.72
N VAL A 5 -2.72 -19.05 18.46
CA VAL A 5 -1.78 -17.96 18.16
C VAL A 5 -2.22 -17.24 16.89
N GLN A 6 -2.56 -18.01 15.84
CA GLN A 6 -3.15 -17.46 14.63
C GLN A 6 -4.37 -16.60 14.96
N GLN A 7 -5.39 -17.13 15.65
CA GLN A 7 -6.59 -16.39 16.07
C GLN A 7 -6.30 -15.08 16.81
N ILE A 8 -5.36 -15.08 17.75
CA ILE A 8 -4.97 -13.87 18.48
C ILE A 8 -4.31 -12.87 17.53
N THR A 9 -3.44 -13.32 16.63
CA THR A 9 -2.84 -12.46 15.61
C THR A 9 -3.90 -11.86 14.67
N TYR A 10 -4.95 -12.60 14.26
CA TYR A 10 -6.05 -11.98 13.49
C TYR A 10 -6.79 -10.96 14.31
N PHE A 11 -7.13 -11.28 15.56
CA PHE A 11 -7.91 -10.37 16.37
C PHE A 11 -7.13 -9.07 16.56
N LEU A 12 -5.84 -9.16 16.85
CA LEU A 12 -4.96 -8.01 16.97
C LEU A 12 -4.81 -7.26 15.64
N TRP A 13 -4.59 -7.96 14.51
CA TRP A 13 -4.45 -7.30 13.21
C TRP A 13 -5.75 -6.65 12.75
N ILE A 14 -6.89 -7.35 12.81
CA ILE A 14 -8.22 -6.81 12.48
C ILE A 14 -8.56 -5.66 13.41
N ALA A 15 -8.35 -5.80 14.73
CA ALA A 15 -8.56 -4.70 15.66
C ALA A 15 -7.68 -3.51 15.30
N CYS A 16 -6.41 -3.74 14.96
CA CYS A 16 -5.50 -2.68 14.54
C CYS A 16 -5.98 -2.00 13.25
N VAL A 17 -6.34 -2.76 12.22
CA VAL A 17 -6.89 -2.23 10.96
C VAL A 17 -8.19 -1.47 11.21
N VAL A 18 -9.11 -2.00 12.01
CA VAL A 18 -10.39 -1.35 12.35
C VAL A 18 -10.17 -0.08 13.16
N ILE A 19 -9.22 -0.08 14.10
CA ILE A 19 -8.83 1.11 14.87
C ILE A 19 -8.20 2.14 13.94
N PHE A 20 -7.25 1.77 13.09
CA PHE A 20 -6.61 2.70 12.15
C PHE A 20 -7.59 3.23 11.11
N ALA A 21 -8.45 2.39 10.54
CA ALA A 21 -9.51 2.80 9.63
C ALA A 21 -10.53 3.69 10.34
N GLY A 22 -10.93 3.35 11.56
CA GLY A 22 -11.81 4.17 12.40
C GLY A 22 -11.18 5.53 12.71
N CYS A 23 -9.90 5.58 13.08
CA CYS A 23 -9.15 6.80 13.27
C CYS A 23 -9.06 7.62 11.97
N TYR A 24 -8.82 6.97 10.83
CA TYR A 24 -8.79 7.63 9.53
C TYR A 24 -10.14 8.25 9.15
N LEU A 25 -11.25 7.54 9.42
CA LEU A 25 -12.60 8.03 9.12
C LEU A 25 -13.09 9.09 10.11
N CYS A 26 -12.75 8.95 11.40
CA CYS A 26 -13.14 9.91 12.44
C CYS A 26 -12.25 11.16 12.48
N TYR A 27 -10.98 11.02 12.10
CA TYR A 27 -9.98 12.10 12.10
C TYR A 27 -9.26 12.19 10.74
N PRO A 28 -10.00 12.34 9.62
CA PRO A 28 -9.40 12.38 8.29
C PRO A 28 -8.37 13.51 8.16
N ASN A 29 -8.61 14.62 8.86
CA ASN A 29 -7.70 15.77 8.89
C ASN A 29 -6.32 15.37 9.42
N SER A 30 -6.21 14.46 10.40
CA SER A 30 -4.93 14.03 10.98
C SER A 30 -4.06 13.22 10.02
N PHE A 31 -4.65 12.61 8.97
CA PHE A 31 -3.94 11.81 7.96
C PHE A 31 -3.70 12.57 6.64
N THR A 32 -3.84 13.89 6.66
CA THR A 32 -3.49 14.75 5.52
C THR A 32 -1.97 14.81 5.34
N ALA A 33 -1.53 15.13 4.11
CA ALA A 33 -0.11 15.30 3.82
C ALA A 33 0.55 16.33 4.77
N GLU A 34 -0.11 17.47 4.99
CA GLU A 34 0.39 18.54 5.87
C GLU A 34 0.57 18.09 7.33
N ASN A 35 -0.41 17.38 7.90
CA ASN A 35 -0.28 16.87 9.27
C ASN A 35 0.74 15.74 9.39
N LEU A 36 0.92 14.93 8.35
CA LEU A 36 2.01 13.96 8.28
C LEU A 36 3.37 14.66 8.25
N VAL A 37 3.51 15.75 7.47
CA VAL A 37 4.71 16.59 7.44
C VAL A 37 5.03 17.12 8.84
N LEU A 38 4.06 17.73 9.53
CA LEU A 38 4.23 18.25 10.89
C LEU A 38 4.62 17.17 11.90
N PHE A 39 3.95 16.01 11.84
CA PHE A 39 4.29 14.87 12.68
C PHE A 39 5.73 14.40 12.44
N LEU A 40 6.14 14.29 11.19
CA LEU A 40 7.47 13.83 10.81
C LEU A 40 8.57 14.83 11.21
N GLN A 41 8.30 16.13 11.11
CA GLN A 41 9.23 17.18 11.55
C GLN A 41 9.59 17.10 13.04
N SER A 42 8.71 16.55 13.88
CA SER A 42 9.00 16.36 15.32
C SER A 42 10.17 15.39 15.60
N PHE A 43 10.61 14.61 14.61
CA PHE A 43 11.71 13.64 14.74
C PHE A 43 13.08 14.19 14.29
N GLU A 44 13.16 15.48 13.95
CA GLU A 44 14.40 16.20 13.59
C GLU A 44 15.29 15.43 12.60
N SER A 45 16.54 15.12 12.97
CA SER A 45 17.54 14.44 12.14
C SER A 45 17.17 13.01 11.71
N LYS A 46 16.16 12.39 12.35
CA LYS A 46 15.73 11.02 12.06
C LYS A 46 14.54 10.95 11.10
N ILE A 47 14.06 12.08 10.62
CA ILE A 47 12.85 12.18 9.80
C ILE A 47 12.87 11.28 8.55
N LEU A 48 14.02 11.16 7.87
CA LEU A 48 14.15 10.27 6.71
C LEU A 48 14.02 8.78 7.08
N LEU A 49 14.57 8.39 8.23
CA LEU A 49 14.44 7.01 8.72
C LEU A 49 12.98 6.69 9.07
N VAL A 50 12.29 7.62 9.73
CA VAL A 50 10.86 7.46 10.05
C VAL A 50 10.03 7.36 8.77
N TYR A 51 10.32 8.19 7.76
CA TYR A 51 9.69 8.11 6.44
C TYR A 51 9.88 6.75 5.78
N ILE A 52 11.09 6.19 5.80
CA ILE A 52 11.38 4.85 5.25
C ILE A 52 10.55 3.79 5.98
N ILE A 53 10.55 3.80 7.31
CA ILE A 53 9.79 2.82 8.11
C ILE A 53 8.30 2.90 7.76
N LEU A 54 7.73 4.10 7.77
CA LEU A 54 6.30 4.27 7.43
C LEU A 54 5.99 3.81 6.01
N SER A 55 6.84 4.14 5.03
CA SER A 55 6.66 3.73 3.63
C SER A 55 6.66 2.20 3.45
N PHE A 56 7.44 1.47 4.24
CA PHE A 56 7.51 0.00 4.16
C PHE A 56 6.39 -0.69 4.93
N PHE A 57 5.98 -0.14 6.07
CA PHE A 57 5.02 -0.79 6.96
C PHE A 57 3.56 -0.39 6.71
N ARG A 58 3.30 0.75 6.04
CA ARG A 58 1.93 1.24 5.78
C ARG A 58 1.02 0.21 5.09
N GLY A 59 1.56 -0.61 4.19
CA GLY A 59 0.76 -1.53 3.40
C GLY A 59 0.16 -2.67 4.23
N PHE A 60 0.79 -3.06 5.35
CA PHE A 60 0.22 -4.03 6.28
C PHE A 60 -1.06 -3.53 6.95
N PHE A 61 -1.26 -2.22 7.01
CA PHE A 61 -2.44 -1.56 7.57
C PHE A 61 -3.42 -1.09 6.48
N LEU A 62 -3.17 -1.45 5.21
CA LEU A 62 -3.94 -1.01 4.05
C LEU A 62 -4.05 0.53 3.94
N ILE A 63 -3.06 1.25 4.47
CA ILE A 63 -3.01 2.71 4.38
C ILE A 63 -2.46 3.07 2.99
N PRO A 64 -3.18 3.91 2.20
CA PRO A 64 -2.75 4.31 0.86
C PRO A 64 -1.32 4.87 0.81
N SER A 65 -0.61 4.67 -0.31
CA SER A 65 0.75 5.19 -0.55
C SER A 65 0.79 6.71 -0.66
N THR A 66 -0.21 7.26 -1.36
CA THR A 66 -0.31 8.67 -1.74
C THR A 66 0.02 9.67 -0.62
N PRO A 67 -0.58 9.62 0.58
CA PRO A 67 -0.27 10.60 1.63
C PRO A 67 1.21 10.57 2.07
N PHE A 68 1.85 9.40 2.04
CA PHE A 68 3.27 9.28 2.36
C PHE A 68 4.15 9.78 1.21
N VAL A 69 3.84 9.42 -0.04
CA VAL A 69 4.59 9.87 -1.22
C VAL A 69 4.58 11.40 -1.31
N VAL A 70 3.40 12.01 -1.18
CA VAL A 70 3.23 13.47 -1.19
C VAL A 70 3.94 14.10 0.01
N GLY A 71 3.71 13.60 1.23
CA GLY A 71 4.36 14.13 2.44
C GLY A 71 5.88 14.04 2.38
N GLY A 72 6.44 12.94 1.86
CA GLY A 72 7.87 12.77 1.64
C GLY A 72 8.43 13.77 0.64
N ALA A 73 7.73 14.01 -0.47
CA ALA A 73 8.16 14.99 -1.47
C ALA A 73 8.10 16.43 -0.96
N MET A 74 7.14 16.75 -0.10
CA MET A 74 7.06 18.07 0.56
C MET A 74 8.14 18.26 1.63
N LEU A 75 8.51 17.19 2.36
CA LEU A 75 9.56 17.23 3.38
C LEU A 75 10.97 17.32 2.79
N PHE A 76 11.19 16.68 1.65
CA PHE A 76 12.50 16.58 1.01
C PHE A 76 12.46 17.08 -0.45
N PRO A 77 12.09 18.35 -0.70
CA PRO A 77 11.89 18.87 -2.05
C PRO A 77 13.18 18.91 -2.88
N SER A 78 14.35 18.91 -2.25
CA SER A 78 15.66 18.85 -2.90
C SER A 78 16.09 17.44 -3.33
N MET A 79 15.37 16.39 -2.89
CA MET A 79 15.72 14.99 -3.15
C MET A 79 14.56 14.16 -3.74
N PRO A 80 13.83 14.66 -4.77
CA PRO A 80 12.64 13.99 -5.29
C PRO A 80 12.93 12.57 -5.78
N PHE A 81 14.06 12.36 -6.45
CA PHE A 81 14.45 11.02 -6.91
C PHE A 81 14.64 10.02 -5.76
N THR A 82 15.23 10.45 -4.65
CA THR A 82 15.40 9.59 -3.46
C THR A 82 14.06 9.22 -2.84
N ILE A 83 13.13 10.17 -2.76
CA ILE A 83 11.77 9.92 -2.27
C ILE A 83 11.04 8.93 -3.16
N LEU A 84 11.09 9.12 -4.48
CA LEU A 84 10.52 8.19 -5.45
C LEU A 84 11.07 6.76 -5.26
N VAL A 85 12.39 6.61 -5.12
CA VAL A 85 13.02 5.29 -4.92
C VAL A 85 12.55 4.65 -3.62
N ILE A 86 12.55 5.39 -2.50
CA ILE A 86 12.09 4.88 -1.20
C ILE A 86 10.62 4.46 -1.26
N SER A 87 9.76 5.28 -1.88
CA SER A 87 8.33 4.98 -2.06
C SER A 87 8.14 3.70 -2.85
N MET A 88 8.79 3.58 -4.00
CA MET A 88 8.70 2.40 -4.86
C MET A 88 9.21 1.14 -4.16
N LEU A 89 10.29 1.23 -3.38
CA LEU A 89 10.77 0.11 -2.58
C LEU A 89 9.76 -0.30 -1.51
N GLY A 90 9.16 0.67 -0.81
CA GLY A 90 8.11 0.41 0.17
C GLY A 90 6.86 -0.25 -0.44
N ILE A 91 6.41 0.24 -1.60
CA ILE A 91 5.28 -0.32 -2.37
C ILE A 91 5.58 -1.75 -2.84
N VAL A 92 6.73 -1.98 -3.46
CA VAL A 92 7.13 -3.32 -3.93
C VAL A 92 7.25 -4.29 -2.76
N PHE A 93 7.82 -3.84 -1.64
CA PHE A 93 7.93 -4.62 -0.41
C PHE A 93 6.57 -4.97 0.18
N SER A 94 5.66 -3.99 0.29
CA SER A 94 4.32 -4.23 0.83
C SER A 94 3.51 -5.13 -0.09
N ALA A 95 3.51 -4.89 -1.40
CA ALA A 95 2.84 -5.71 -2.41
C ALA A 95 3.33 -7.16 -2.35
N THR A 96 4.64 -7.37 -2.26
CA THR A 96 5.25 -8.70 -2.15
C THR A 96 4.82 -9.38 -0.85
N SER A 97 4.92 -8.67 0.27
CA SER A 97 4.54 -9.20 1.59
C SER A 97 3.06 -9.58 1.62
N LEU A 98 2.17 -8.70 1.18
CA LEU A 98 0.73 -8.95 1.15
C LEU A 98 0.36 -10.06 0.18
N TYR A 99 1.01 -10.16 -0.98
CA TYR A 99 0.76 -11.23 -1.93
C TYR A 99 1.12 -12.60 -1.33
N TYR A 100 2.30 -12.76 -0.73
CA TYR A 100 2.73 -14.05 -0.19
C TYR A 100 2.05 -14.38 1.15
N PHE A 101 1.80 -13.37 1.99
CA PHE A 101 1.11 -13.54 3.26
C PHE A 101 -0.41 -13.43 3.18
N SER A 102 -0.97 -13.24 1.98
CA SER A 102 -2.42 -13.24 1.71
C SER A 102 -3.13 -14.46 2.28
N ASP A 103 -2.41 -15.58 2.32
CA ASP A 103 -2.90 -16.89 2.73
C ASP A 103 -2.39 -17.33 4.12
N MET A 104 -1.50 -16.54 4.73
CA MET A 104 -1.01 -16.80 6.10
C MET A 104 -2.15 -16.78 7.14
N LEU A 105 -3.28 -16.21 6.70
CA LEU A 105 -4.53 -16.05 7.40
C LEU A 105 -5.63 -17.06 6.96
N GLY A 106 -5.31 -18.15 6.24
CA GLY A 106 -6.26 -19.24 5.93
C GLY A 106 -7.56 -18.83 5.21
N PHE A 107 -7.65 -17.59 4.76
CA PHE A 107 -8.82 -16.98 4.13
C PHE A 107 -9.09 -17.61 2.76
N SER A 108 -8.05 -18.08 2.07
CA SER A 108 -8.19 -18.82 0.83
C SER A 108 -9.03 -20.09 1.06
N SER A 109 -8.71 -20.87 2.11
CA SER A 109 -9.40 -22.11 2.43
C SER A 109 -10.84 -21.86 2.85
N PHE A 110 -11.09 -20.82 3.65
CA PHE A 110 -12.45 -20.43 4.06
C PHE A 110 -13.30 -19.94 2.88
N LEU A 111 -12.74 -19.12 1.99
CA LEU A 111 -13.44 -18.62 0.80
C LEU A 111 -13.64 -19.70 -0.26
N GLU A 112 -12.68 -20.61 -0.45
CA GLU A 112 -12.79 -21.76 -1.34
C GLU A 112 -13.86 -22.75 -0.84
N GLU A 113 -13.98 -22.94 0.47
CA GLU A 113 -15.01 -23.79 1.09
C GLU A 113 -16.40 -23.16 1.04
N LYS A 114 -16.50 -21.84 1.29
CA LYS A 114 -17.80 -21.14 1.37
C LYS A 114 -18.33 -20.64 0.02
N TYR A 115 -17.47 -20.27 -0.92
CA TYR A 115 -17.83 -19.71 -2.23
C TYR A 115 -17.03 -20.30 -3.41
N PRO A 116 -17.03 -21.64 -3.59
CA PRO A 116 -16.17 -22.32 -4.56
C PRO A 116 -16.34 -21.83 -6.00
N ASN A 117 -17.58 -21.62 -6.45
CA ASN A 117 -17.88 -21.22 -7.83
C ASN A 117 -17.39 -19.79 -8.16
N GLN A 118 -17.44 -18.88 -7.18
CA GLN A 118 -16.99 -17.49 -7.36
C GLN A 118 -15.47 -17.45 -7.40
N VAL A 119 -14.80 -18.17 -6.48
CA VAL A 119 -13.33 -18.27 -6.47
C VAL A 119 -12.82 -18.85 -7.78
N VAL A 120 -13.42 -19.94 -8.29
CA VAL A 120 -13.03 -20.52 -9.59
C VAL A 120 -13.24 -19.53 -10.73
N THR A 121 -14.38 -18.83 -10.79
CA THR A 121 -14.67 -17.86 -11.88
C THR A 121 -13.67 -16.70 -11.90
N TRP A 122 -13.36 -16.12 -10.73
CA TRP A 122 -12.39 -15.04 -10.60
C TRP A 122 -10.96 -15.53 -10.84
N LYS A 123 -10.62 -16.75 -10.41
CA LYS A 123 -9.34 -17.41 -10.70
C LYS A 123 -9.16 -17.57 -12.21
N THR A 124 -10.16 -18.05 -12.94
CA THR A 124 -10.09 -18.18 -14.41
C THR A 124 -10.00 -16.82 -15.12
N ARG A 125 -10.71 -15.78 -14.66
CA ARG A 125 -10.68 -14.43 -15.25
C ARG A 125 -9.37 -13.67 -14.97
N LEU A 126 -8.80 -13.81 -13.77
CA LEU A 126 -7.56 -13.13 -13.36
C LEU A 126 -6.29 -13.91 -13.72
N GLN A 127 -6.38 -15.23 -13.95
CA GLN A 127 -5.31 -16.02 -14.57
C GLN A 127 -5.23 -15.85 -16.09
N ALA A 128 -6.24 -15.21 -16.72
CA ALA A 128 -6.15 -14.87 -18.12
C ALA A 128 -5.01 -13.87 -18.37
N LYS A 129 -4.48 -13.87 -19.61
CA LYS A 129 -3.35 -13.05 -20.09
C LYS A 129 -3.49 -11.52 -19.82
N HIS A 130 -4.68 -11.07 -19.39
CA HIS A 130 -5.01 -9.69 -19.09
C HIS A 130 -4.92 -9.29 -17.60
N GLY A 131 -4.62 -10.22 -16.67
CA GLY A 131 -4.52 -9.92 -15.24
C GLY A 131 -3.58 -8.75 -14.91
N PHE A 132 -2.46 -8.66 -15.64
CA PHE A 132 -1.54 -7.52 -15.56
C PHE A 132 -2.24 -6.17 -15.75
N TYR A 133 -3.05 -6.00 -16.80
CA TYR A 133 -3.70 -4.73 -17.10
C TYR A 133 -4.68 -4.30 -16.02
N TYR A 134 -5.40 -5.25 -15.40
CA TYR A 134 -6.28 -4.94 -14.28
C TYR A 134 -5.50 -4.44 -13.07
N VAL A 135 -4.38 -5.10 -12.73
CA VAL A 135 -3.53 -4.67 -11.62
C VAL A 135 -2.92 -3.30 -11.91
N THR A 136 -2.43 -3.06 -13.14
CA THR A 136 -1.87 -1.76 -13.53
C THR A 136 -2.91 -0.64 -13.44
N ALA A 137 -4.10 -0.84 -14.02
CA ALA A 137 -5.16 0.15 -14.00
C ALA A 137 -5.63 0.47 -12.57
N TRP A 138 -5.71 -0.56 -11.72
CA TRP A 138 -6.07 -0.40 -10.31
C TRP A 138 -4.98 0.35 -9.53
N SER A 139 -3.71 0.00 -9.74
CA SER A 139 -2.58 0.59 -9.01
C SER A 139 -2.29 2.03 -9.45
N PHE A 140 -2.66 2.38 -10.68
CA PHE A 140 -2.60 3.77 -11.15
C PHE A 140 -3.72 4.64 -10.57
N PHE A 141 -4.78 4.05 -10.03
CA PHE A 141 -5.94 4.82 -9.59
C PHE A 141 -5.74 5.34 -8.15
N PRO A 142 -5.64 6.66 -7.95
CA PRO A 142 -5.12 7.25 -6.71
C PRO A 142 -6.03 7.07 -5.47
N LEU A 143 -7.30 6.74 -5.68
CA LEU A 143 -8.27 6.59 -4.59
C LEU A 143 -8.42 5.15 -4.10
N VAL A 144 -7.81 4.19 -4.78
CA VAL A 144 -8.04 2.78 -4.48
C VAL A 144 -6.77 2.18 -3.88
N PRO A 145 -6.86 1.48 -2.73
CA PRO A 145 -5.68 0.93 -2.08
C PRO A 145 -5.08 -0.20 -2.93
N THR A 146 -3.90 0.04 -3.49
CA THR A 146 -3.11 -0.96 -4.24
C THR A 146 -2.75 -2.17 -3.39
N ASP A 147 -2.56 -1.97 -2.09
CA ASP A 147 -2.33 -3.03 -1.12
C ASP A 147 -3.50 -4.04 -1.08
N LEU A 148 -4.74 -3.59 -1.33
CA LEU A 148 -5.92 -4.45 -1.38
C LEU A 148 -5.90 -5.39 -2.60
N ILE A 149 -5.55 -4.90 -3.79
CA ILE A 149 -5.48 -5.77 -4.97
C ILE A 149 -4.34 -6.77 -4.86
N CYS A 150 -3.21 -6.41 -4.22
CA CYS A 150 -2.11 -7.34 -3.96
C CYS A 150 -2.54 -8.48 -3.04
N TYR A 151 -3.30 -8.16 -1.99
CA TYR A 151 -3.86 -9.14 -1.07
C TYR A 151 -4.84 -10.09 -1.78
N VAL A 152 -5.80 -9.54 -2.54
CA VAL A 152 -6.77 -10.34 -3.32
C VAL A 152 -6.08 -11.21 -4.37
N ALA A 153 -5.09 -10.66 -5.09
CA ALA A 153 -4.31 -11.38 -6.09
C ALA A 153 -3.54 -12.55 -5.48
N GLY A 154 -3.05 -12.39 -4.24
CA GLY A 154 -2.44 -13.45 -3.45
C GLY A 154 -3.42 -14.57 -3.07
N ILE A 155 -4.64 -14.22 -2.63
CA ILE A 155 -5.69 -15.21 -2.28
C ILE A 155 -6.01 -16.11 -3.48
N ILE A 156 -6.22 -15.51 -4.66
CA ILE A 156 -6.59 -16.26 -5.87
C ILE A 156 -5.38 -16.90 -6.58
N LYS A 157 -4.17 -16.72 -6.04
CA LYS A 157 -2.89 -17.21 -6.60
C LYS A 157 -2.66 -16.74 -8.05
N MET A 158 -2.92 -15.46 -8.33
CA MET A 158 -2.56 -14.84 -9.61
C MET A 158 -1.04 -14.87 -9.79
N PRO A 159 -0.47 -15.17 -10.97
CA PRO A 159 0.98 -15.28 -11.10
C PRO A 159 1.71 -14.00 -10.66
N PHE A 160 2.59 -14.13 -9.65
CA PHE A 160 3.27 -13.02 -8.97
C PHE A 160 3.88 -11.99 -9.92
N LYS A 161 4.50 -12.45 -11.03
CA LYS A 161 5.10 -11.59 -12.06
C LYS A 161 4.13 -10.56 -12.63
N TYR A 162 2.85 -10.89 -12.78
CA TYR A 162 1.84 -9.97 -13.31
C TYR A 162 1.37 -8.98 -12.26
N VAL A 163 1.32 -9.40 -11.00
CA VAL A 163 1.00 -8.52 -9.87
C VAL A 163 2.10 -7.49 -9.70
N ILE A 164 3.34 -7.94 -9.53
CA ILE A 164 4.46 -7.04 -9.24
C ILE A 164 4.77 -6.11 -10.41
N ALA A 165 4.69 -6.60 -11.65
CA ALA A 165 4.86 -5.74 -12.82
C ALA A 165 3.73 -4.72 -12.94
N GLY A 166 2.48 -5.11 -12.67
CA GLY A 166 1.34 -4.21 -12.77
C GLY A 166 1.39 -3.10 -11.72
N VAL A 167 1.67 -3.47 -10.47
CA VAL A 167 1.88 -2.53 -9.36
C VAL A 167 3.05 -1.60 -9.68
N PHE A 168 4.19 -2.15 -10.10
CA PHE A 168 5.37 -1.34 -10.39
C PHE A 168 5.09 -0.31 -11.49
N VAL A 169 4.46 -0.71 -12.60
CA VAL A 169 4.16 0.22 -13.70
C VAL A 169 3.10 1.25 -13.31
N GLY A 170 2.02 0.84 -12.64
CA GLY A 170 0.93 1.73 -12.23
C GLY A 170 1.37 2.77 -11.22
N GLU A 171 2.02 2.32 -10.14
CA GLU A 171 2.49 3.20 -9.07
C GLU A 171 3.67 4.05 -9.51
N LEU A 172 4.60 3.54 -10.33
CA LEU A 172 5.74 4.36 -10.79
C LEU A 172 5.27 5.60 -11.55
N LEU A 173 4.30 5.45 -12.46
CA LEU A 173 3.77 6.58 -13.22
C LEU A 173 3.07 7.59 -12.30
N LEU A 174 2.29 7.09 -11.34
CA LEU A 174 1.54 7.90 -10.39
C LEU A 174 2.49 8.63 -9.41
N ASP A 175 3.49 7.94 -8.88
CA ASP A 175 4.47 8.47 -7.93
C ASP A 175 5.42 9.45 -8.57
N ILE A 176 5.83 9.25 -9.83
CA ILE A 176 6.58 10.28 -10.58
C ILE A 176 5.76 11.57 -10.62
N PHE A 177 4.47 11.48 -10.98
CA PHE A 177 3.61 12.65 -10.99
C PHE A 177 3.54 13.31 -9.60
N TYR A 178 3.24 12.54 -8.55
CA TYR A 178 3.10 13.09 -7.20
C TYR A 178 4.38 13.70 -6.64
N VAL A 179 5.51 13.01 -6.78
CA VAL A 179 6.77 13.47 -6.21
C VAL A 179 7.23 14.76 -6.85
N TYR A 180 7.27 14.82 -8.19
CA TYR A 180 7.76 16.02 -8.88
C TYR A 180 6.78 17.18 -8.80
N PHE A 181 5.47 16.92 -8.85
CA PHE A 181 4.45 17.96 -8.66
C PHE A 181 4.53 18.56 -7.26
N SER A 182 4.58 17.72 -6.22
CA SER A 182 4.60 18.16 -4.82
C SER A 182 5.92 18.86 -4.44
N ALA A 183 7.05 18.39 -4.96
CA ALA A 183 8.35 19.03 -4.74
C ALA A 183 8.39 20.44 -5.37
N THR A 184 7.82 20.60 -6.58
CA THR A 184 7.75 21.90 -7.26
C THR A 184 6.85 22.87 -6.51
N LEU A 185 5.68 22.41 -6.06
CA LEU A 185 4.76 23.22 -5.27
C LEU A 185 5.41 23.70 -3.97
N SER A 186 6.11 22.80 -3.27
CA SER A 186 6.79 23.14 -2.01
C SER A 186 7.94 24.13 -2.23
N ALA A 187 8.72 23.95 -3.30
CA ALA A 187 9.79 24.88 -3.66
C ALA A 187 9.26 26.30 -3.96
N SER A 188 8.09 26.41 -4.61
CA SER A 188 7.47 27.70 -4.94
C SER A 188 6.86 28.44 -3.74
N VAL A 189 6.56 27.74 -2.64
CA VAL A 189 6.02 28.33 -1.42
C VAL A 189 7.14 28.82 -0.48
N ILE A 190 8.35 28.27 -0.62
CA ILE A 190 9.51 28.60 0.23
C ILE A 190 10.39 29.71 -0.40
N SER A 191 10.22 30.02 -1.69
CA SER A 191 10.88 31.12 -2.41
C SER A 191 10.12 32.44 -2.35
#